data_AF-A0A699UFP2-F1
#
_entry.id   AF-A0A699UFP2-F1
#
_cell.length_a   1.000
_cell.length_b   1.000
_cell.length_c   1.000
_cell.angle_alpha   90.00
_cell.angle_beta   90.00
_cell.angle_gamma   90.00
#
_symmetry.space_group_name_H-M   'P 1'
#
loop_
_entity.id
_entity.type
_entity.pdbx_description
1 polymer ?
#
loop_
_entity_poly.entity_id
_entity_poly.type
_entity_poly.pdbx_seq_one_letter_code
_entity_poly.pdbx_strand_id
1 'polypeptide(L)'
;PKPPAPKESKTSTHRDAELLLVGRAIQHHDGPTIVAGDLNDVAWSHTSELFRRLARLLDPRQLERLPHIGSDHYPIFIRLSYEPQGWQTQEAELEAPDAEDRLEAREKIEEAAHEAFS
;
A
#
# COMPACT_ATOMS: atom_id res chain seq x y z
N PRO A 1 13.87 12.55 -8.39
CA PRO A 1 12.95 12.65 -9.56
C PRO A 1 11.60 13.23 -9.12
N LYS A 2 11.01 14.15 -9.90
CA LYS A 2 9.65 14.64 -9.60
C LYS A 2 8.66 13.49 -9.85
N PRO A 3 7.69 13.23 -8.94
CA PRO A 3 6.64 12.25 -9.20
C PRO A 3 5.86 12.69 -10.46
N PRO A 4 5.44 11.75 -11.32
CA PRO A 4 4.66 12.08 -12.51
C PRO A 4 3.33 12.73 -12.10
N ALA A 5 2.89 13.72 -12.87
CA ALA A 5 1.57 14.33 -12.70
C ALA A 5 0.45 13.33 -13.03
N PRO A 6 -0.72 13.40 -12.36
CA PRO A 6 -1.83 12.48 -12.56
C PRO A 6 -2.50 12.79 -13.90
N LYS A 7 -1.95 12.23 -14.97
CA LYS A 7 -2.75 11.82 -16.10
C LYS A 7 -2.88 10.32 -15.93
N GLU A 8 -4.11 9.86 -15.70
CA GLU A 8 -4.49 8.45 -15.75
C GLU A 8 -3.85 7.85 -17.00
N SER A 9 -2.74 7.17 -16.80
CA SER A 9 -1.98 6.52 -17.86
C SER A 9 -2.24 5.04 -17.69
N LYS A 10 -2.45 4.33 -18.80
CA LYS A 10 -2.67 2.88 -18.84
C LYS A 10 -1.57 2.09 -18.10
N THR A 11 -0.39 2.70 -17.91
CA THR A 11 0.71 2.14 -17.12
C THR A 11 0.52 2.22 -15.61
N SER A 12 -0.45 2.99 -15.10
CA SER A 12 -0.80 3.03 -13.67
C SER A 12 -1.63 1.82 -13.25
N THR A 13 -2.54 1.35 -14.13
CA THR A 13 -3.45 0.23 -13.84
C THR A 13 -2.70 -1.04 -13.42
N HIS A 14 -1.63 -1.41 -14.14
CA HIS A 14 -0.81 -2.56 -13.78
C HIS A 14 -0.10 -2.42 -12.43
N ARG A 15 0.49 -1.24 -12.14
CA ARG A 15 1.18 -0.99 -10.86
C ARG A 15 0.19 -0.98 -9.69
N ASP A 16 -0.95 -0.34 -9.88
CA ASP A 16 -2.02 -0.29 -8.89
C ASP A 16 -2.51 -1.72 -8.59
N ALA A 17 -2.72 -2.54 -9.62
CA ALA A 17 -3.14 -3.93 -9.48
C ALA A 17 -2.14 -4.80 -8.72
N GLU A 18 -0.82 -4.65 -8.93
CA GLU A 18 0.21 -5.37 -8.17
C GLU A 18 0.09 -5.09 -6.67
N LEU A 19 -0.08 -3.82 -6.30
CA LEU A 19 -0.22 -3.41 -4.90
C LEU A 19 -1.54 -3.93 -4.30
N LEU A 20 -2.64 -3.86 -5.05
CA LEU A 20 -3.95 -4.37 -4.61
C LEU A 20 -3.98 -5.90 -4.47
N LEU A 21 -3.24 -6.63 -5.31
CA LEU A 21 -3.06 -8.09 -5.19
C LEU A 21 -2.36 -8.47 -3.88
N VAL A 22 -1.32 -7.71 -3.50
CA VAL A 22 -0.67 -7.88 -2.18
C VAL A 22 -1.67 -7.63 -1.06
N GLY A 23 -2.46 -6.55 -1.13
CA GLY A 23 -3.48 -6.25 -0.13
C GLY A 23 -4.50 -7.38 0.04
N ARG A 24 -4.95 -7.97 -1.07
CA ARG A 24 -5.87 -9.13 -1.07
C ARG A 24 -5.23 -10.39 -0.47
N ALA A 25 -3.96 -10.65 -0.74
CA ALA A 25 -3.25 -11.79 -0.16
C ALA A 25 -3.15 -11.69 1.37
N ILE A 26 -2.96 -10.47 1.90
CA ILE A 26 -2.86 -10.20 3.33
C ILE A 26 -4.18 -10.43 4.06
N GLN A 27 -5.33 -10.11 3.44
CA GLN A 27 -6.65 -10.39 4.02
C GLN A 27 -6.90 -11.87 4.33
N HIS A 28 -6.16 -12.78 3.69
CA HIS A 28 -6.26 -14.22 3.90
C HIS A 28 -5.18 -14.77 4.84
N HIS A 29 -4.40 -13.91 5.49
CA HIS A 29 -3.31 -14.29 6.36
C HIS A 29 -3.55 -13.86 7.82
N ASP A 30 -3.63 -14.82 8.73
CA ASP A 30 -3.78 -14.56 10.17
C ASP A 30 -2.41 -14.28 10.81
N GLY A 31 -2.05 -13.01 10.95
CA GLY A 31 -0.90 -12.61 11.76
C GLY A 31 -0.29 -11.24 11.40
N PRO A 32 0.60 -10.74 12.27
CA PRO A 32 1.28 -9.46 12.06
C PRO A 32 2.09 -9.49 10.76
N THR A 33 1.86 -8.51 9.88
CA THR A 33 2.41 -8.45 8.53
C THR A 33 3.18 -7.15 8.30
N ILE A 34 4.35 -7.25 7.68
CA ILE A 34 5.12 -6.09 7.20
C ILE A 34 5.18 -6.19 5.68
N VAL A 35 4.78 -5.12 5.00
CA VAL A 35 5.00 -4.95 3.56
C VAL A 35 6.11 -3.93 3.36
N ALA A 36 7.13 -4.30 2.60
CA ALA A 36 8.28 -3.45 2.33
C ALA A 36 8.75 -3.62 0.88
N GLY A 37 9.17 -2.52 0.24
CA GLY A 37 9.63 -2.48 -1.14
C GLY A 37 9.62 -1.05 -1.69
N ASP A 38 10.02 -0.88 -2.95
CA ASP A 38 9.79 0.36 -3.69
C ASP A 38 8.37 0.33 -4.27
N LEU A 39 7.42 0.94 -3.56
CA LEU A 39 6.01 0.99 -3.97
C LEU A 39 5.79 1.89 -5.20
N ASN A 40 6.79 2.68 -5.59
CA ASN A 40 6.74 3.59 -6.75
C ASN A 40 5.47 4.45 -6.82
N ASP A 41 4.94 4.83 -5.65
CA ASP A 41 3.72 5.60 -5.49
C ASP A 41 3.81 6.53 -4.26
N VAL A 42 3.13 7.66 -4.33
CA VAL A 42 3.15 8.69 -3.28
C VAL A 42 2.17 8.33 -2.17
N ALA A 43 2.50 8.67 -0.92
CA ALA A 43 1.71 8.26 0.24
C ALA A 43 0.28 8.82 0.28
N TRP A 44 0.03 9.90 -0.46
CA TRP A 44 -1.26 10.56 -0.58
C TRP A 44 -2.00 10.20 -1.88
N SER A 45 -1.57 9.16 -2.61
CA SER A 45 -2.30 8.68 -3.79
C SER A 45 -3.56 7.92 -3.37
N HIS A 46 -4.56 7.91 -4.26
CA HIS A 46 -5.77 7.11 -4.09
C HIS A 46 -5.46 5.61 -3.98
N THR A 47 -4.54 5.10 -4.80
CA THR A 47 -4.10 3.69 -4.77
C THR A 47 -3.45 3.33 -3.44
N SER A 48 -2.63 4.21 -2.85
CA SER A 48 -2.03 4.01 -1.54
C SER A 48 -3.08 3.96 -0.41
N GLU A 49 -4.11 4.79 -0.49
CA GLU A 49 -5.22 4.79 0.48
C GLU A 49 -6.06 3.51 0.35
N LEU A 50 -6.43 3.14 -0.87
CA LEU A 50 -7.18 1.93 -1.17
C LEU A 50 -6.40 0.68 -0.72
N PHE A 51 -5.10 0.59 -1.02
CA PHE A 51 -4.24 -0.48 -0.55
C PHE A 51 -4.21 -0.58 0.99
N ARG A 52 -4.06 0.55 1.69
CA ARG A 52 -4.03 0.59 3.15
C ARG A 52 -5.32 0.04 3.76
N ARG A 53 -6.48 0.45 3.22
CA ARG A 53 -7.79 -0.05 3.65
C ARG A 53 -7.92 -1.54 3.38
N LEU A 54 -7.62 -1.99 2.16
CA LEU A 54 -7.71 -3.40 1.78
C LEU A 54 -6.79 -4.29 2.61
N ALA A 55 -5.53 -3.91 2.76
CA ALA A 55 -4.52 -4.69 3.47
C ALA A 55 -4.67 -4.60 4.99
N ARG A 56 -5.50 -3.67 5.51
CA ARG A 56 -5.67 -3.42 6.94
C ARG A 56 -4.32 -3.14 7.61
N LEU A 57 -3.49 -2.34 6.95
CA LEU A 57 -2.15 -2.00 7.42
C LEU A 57 -2.09 -0.57 7.93
N LEU A 58 -1.21 -0.33 8.89
CA LEU A 58 -0.72 1.02 9.17
C LEU A 58 0.22 1.45 8.04
N ASP A 59 0.09 2.68 7.57
CA ASP A 59 1.07 3.25 6.65
C ASP A 59 2.30 3.65 7.46
N PRO A 60 3.47 3.00 7.26
CA PRO A 60 4.67 3.39 7.94
C PRO A 60 4.98 4.85 7.63
N ARG A 61 4.81 5.32 6.38
CA ARG A 61 5.32 6.57 5.77
C ARG A 61 4.99 7.88 6.50
N GLN A 62 4.27 7.82 7.61
CA GLN A 62 4.43 8.74 8.75
C GLN A 62 5.81 8.63 9.46
N LEU A 63 6.77 7.90 8.89
CA LEU A 63 8.14 7.73 9.36
C LEU A 63 8.87 9.07 9.41
N GLU A 64 9.57 9.30 10.51
CA GLU A 64 10.45 10.45 10.65
C GLU A 64 11.63 10.31 9.68
N ARG A 65 11.74 11.25 8.74
CA ARG A 65 12.94 11.42 7.93
C ARG A 65 14.04 11.99 8.82
N LEU A 66 15.14 11.26 8.96
CA LEU A 66 16.28 11.74 9.74
C LEU A 66 17.06 12.83 8.97
N PRO A 67 17.85 13.66 9.69
CA PRO A 67 18.69 14.67 9.07
C PRO A 67 19.60 14.10 7.98
N HIS A 68 19.80 14.87 6.91
CA HIS A 68 20.65 14.48 5.80
C HIS A 68 22.13 14.51 6.20
N ILE A 69 22.84 13.40 6.01
CA ILE A 69 24.26 13.24 6.41
C ILE A 69 25.24 13.32 5.23
N GLY A 70 24.82 13.81 4.07
CA GLY A 70 25.67 13.92 2.88
C GLY A 70 25.71 12.66 2.00
N SER A 71 24.81 11.70 2.22
CA SER A 71 24.57 10.57 1.32
C SER A 71 23.46 10.89 0.32
N ASP A 72 23.55 10.34 -0.88
CA ASP A 72 22.50 10.36 -1.91
C ASP A 72 21.23 9.54 -1.54
N HIS A 73 21.22 8.92 -0.36
CA HIS A 73 20.09 8.18 0.19
C HIS A 73 19.46 8.89 1.39
N TYR A 74 18.14 8.75 1.55
CA TYR A 74 17.41 9.27 2.70
C TYR A 74 17.26 8.19 3.78
N PRO A 75 17.85 8.37 4.97
CA PRO A 75 17.62 7.48 6.09
C PRO A 75 16.16 7.58 6.57
N ILE A 76 15.52 6.41 6.65
CA ILE A 76 14.14 6.24 7.10
C ILE A 76 14.17 5.45 8.42
N PHE A 77 13.62 6.01 9.50
CA PHE A 77 13.52 5.34 10.79
C PHE A 77 12.11 4.77 11.00
N ILE A 78 12.04 3.47 11.32
CA ILE A 78 10.80 2.77 11.67
C ILE A 78 10.95 2.14 13.04
N ARG A 79 10.05 2.46 13.96
CA ARG A 79 9.91 1.74 15.24
C ARG A 79 8.70 0.82 15.16
N LEU A 80 8.97 -0.48 15.09
CA LEU A 80 7.94 -1.51 15.14
C LEU A 80 7.82 -2.02 16.57
N SER A 81 6.63 -1.92 17.17
CA SER A 81 6.30 -2.64 18.42
C SER A 81 5.69 -3.98 18.01
N TYR A 82 6.34 -5.09 18.37
CA TYR A 82 5.80 -6.42 18.10
C TYR A 82 4.99 -6.89 19.31
N GLU A 83 3.68 -6.73 19.23
CA GLU A 83 2.74 -7.19 20.25
C GLU A 83 1.82 -8.25 19.62
N PRO A 84 2.15 -9.55 19.74
CA PRO A 84 1.42 -10.63 19.05
C PRO A 84 -0.04 -10.80 19.49
N GLN A 85 -0.47 -10.09 20.55
CA GLN A 85 -1.86 -10.02 21.03
C GLN A 85 -2.51 -8.65 20.78
N GLY A 86 -1.72 -7.63 20.41
CA GLY A 86 -2.17 -6.26 20.21
C GLY A 86 -2.57 -5.96 18.76
N TRP A 87 -2.13 -6.78 17.80
CA TRP A 87 -2.38 -6.54 16.38
C TRP A 87 -3.87 -6.53 16.03
N GLN A 88 -4.70 -7.36 16.67
CA GLN A 88 -6.16 -7.35 16.41
C GLN A 88 -6.81 -6.05 16.88
N THR A 89 -6.31 -5.46 17.97
CA THR A 89 -6.82 -4.17 18.48
C THR A 89 -6.45 -3.05 17.52
N GLN A 90 -5.19 -3.03 17.08
CA GLN A 90 -4.69 -2.08 16.08
C GLN A 90 -5.45 -2.22 14.75
N GLU A 91 -5.69 -3.45 14.30
CA GLU A 91 -6.45 -3.71 13.08
C GLU A 91 -7.90 -3.22 13.21
N ALA A 92 -8.55 -3.45 14.37
CA ALA A 92 -9.92 -3.00 14.63
C ALA A 92 -10.08 -1.47 14.59
N GLU A 93 -9.02 -0.71 14.90
CA GLU A 93 -9.01 0.76 14.82
C GLU A 93 -8.82 1.28 13.39
N LEU A 94 -8.33 0.45 12.47
CA LEU A 94 -8.18 0.82 11.07
C LEU A 94 -9.54 0.85 10.36
N GLU A 95 -9.72 1.85 9.51
CA GLU A 95 -10.85 1.92 8.60
C GLU A 95 -10.86 0.70 7.67
N ALA A 96 -11.93 -0.09 7.75
CA ALA A 96 -12.15 -1.22 6.86
C ALA A 96 -12.58 -0.73 5.46
N PRO A 97 -12.21 -1.44 4.39
CA PRO A 97 -12.62 -1.06 3.05
C PRO A 97 -14.13 -1.20 2.93
N ASP A 98 -14.79 -0.29 2.23
CA ASP A 98 -16.22 -0.37 1.94
C ASP A 98 -16.51 -1.21 0.68
N ALA A 99 -17.77 -1.17 0.20
CA ALA A 99 -18.15 -1.93 -0.99
C ALA A 99 -17.60 -1.34 -2.29
N GLU A 100 -17.43 -0.02 -2.34
CA GLU A 100 -16.88 0.71 -3.48
C GLU A 100 -15.38 0.44 -3.58
N ASP A 101 -14.65 0.52 -2.47
CA ASP A 101 -13.24 0.13 -2.37
C ASP A 101 -13.00 -1.29 -2.93
N ARG A 102 -13.85 -2.25 -2.50
CA ARG A 102 -13.75 -3.64 -2.96
C ARG A 102 -14.04 -3.81 -4.45
N LEU A 103 -15.00 -3.05 -4.98
CA LEU A 103 -15.36 -3.07 -6.39
C LEU A 103 -14.21 -2.51 -7.23
N GLU A 104 -13.73 -1.32 -6.88
CA GLU A 104 -12.62 -0.65 -7.57
C GLU A 104 -11.38 -1.56 -7.60
N ALA A 105 -11.04 -2.17 -6.46
CA ALA A 105 -9.91 -3.07 -6.37
C ALA A 105 -10.04 -4.27 -7.30
N ARG A 106 -11.24 -4.86 -7.38
CA ARG A 106 -11.51 -5.99 -8.27
C ARG A 106 -11.39 -5.58 -9.73
N GLU A 107 -11.99 -4.47 -10.11
CA GLU A 107 -11.96 -3.97 -11.50
C GLU A 107 -10.52 -3.70 -11.95
N LYS A 108 -9.71 -3.02 -11.12
CA LYS A 108 -8.29 -2.76 -11.43
C LYS A 108 -7.47 -4.04 -11.59
N ILE A 109 -7.70 -5.03 -10.72
CA ILE A 109 -7.01 -6.33 -10.81
C ILE A 109 -7.43 -7.09 -12.07
N GLU A 110 -8.73 -7.11 -12.40
CA GLU A 110 -9.27 -7.81 -13.57
C GLU A 110 -8.82 -7.14 -14.88
N GLU A 111 -8.81 -5.81 -14.95
CA GLU A 111 -8.32 -5.05 -16.10
C GLU A 111 -6.83 -5.35 -16.35
N ALA A 112 -5.99 -5.24 -15.31
CA ALA A 112 -4.56 -5.54 -15.42
C ALA A 112 -4.30 -7.00 -15.82
N ALA A 113 -5.11 -7.95 -15.33
CA ALA A 113 -5.01 -9.36 -15.73
C ALA A 113 -5.40 -9.54 -17.20
N HIS A 114 -6.49 -8.91 -17.67
CA HIS A 114 -6.91 -8.98 -19.06
C HIS A 114 -5.83 -8.42 -20.01
N GLU A 115 -5.26 -7.26 -19.69
CA GLU A 115 -4.18 -6.65 -20.48
C GLU A 115 -2.89 -7.50 -20.51
N ALA A 116 -2.56 -8.20 -19.42
CA ALA A 116 -1.36 -9.05 -19.37
C ALA A 116 -1.46 -10.32 -20.24
N PHE A 117 -2.67 -10.76 -20.58
CA PHE A 117 -2.94 -11.98 -21.36
C PHE A 117 -3.58 -11.70 -22.74
N SER A 118 -3.69 -10.44 -23.16
CA SER A 118 -4.15 -9.99 -24.48
C SER A 118 -2.99 -9.79 -25.45
#